data_AF-A0AA86RXV8-F1
#
_entry.id   AF-A0AA86RXV8-F1
#
_cell.length_a   1.000
_cell.length_b   1.000
_cell.length_c   1.000
_cell.angle_alpha   90.00
_cell.angle_beta   90.00
_cell.angle_gamma   90.00
#
_symmetry.space_group_name_H-M   'P 1'
#
loop_
_entity.id
_entity.type
_entity.pdbx_description
1 polymer ?
#
loop_
_entity_poly.entity_id
_entity_poly.type
_entity_poly.pdbx_seq_one_letter_code
_entity_poly.pdbx_strand_id
1 'polypeptide(L)'
;MSEKRALTKFLRCVEWSDVKVLSEYLIAHSAHVADLIISHTHAQEAKQALELMGKWEMIDVSDALELLSPVFESEEVRAYAVSVLERADDEELQCYLLQLVQALRFERSDKSRLSHFLVQRGKCFRAISALCNIELASFLRWYVAVELYDPAYAKRFYCTYEILEENMMKMTTGVNGEEDGFKQWQSLVRQTELTAQLCSITRDVRNVRGNTQKKIEKLRQLLSGLLSELTYFDEPIRSPLAPGVLISGIVPSESSIFKSALHPLRLTFRTTNGGTCKIIFKKGDDIRQDQLVVQMVSLMDRLLKLENLDLHLTPYKVLATGQDEGMLEFIPSRSLALILSEHRSIISYLQKFHPDDHGPFGITATCLETFIKSCAGYSVITYILGIGDRHLDNLLLRNDGGLFHVDFGFILGRDPKPFPPPMKLCKEMVEAMGGAESQYYTRFKSYCCEAYNILRKSSNLILNLFYLMAGSNIPDIASDPEKGILKEKFRLDLDDEASIHFFQDLINESVSALFPQMVETIHRWAQYWRPISSTENLCMLDKLKFSHVLFPESDAVFRLLRERPGCSCVYALLISRLIVLKAATLLATMYIN
;
A
#
# COMPACT_ATOMS: atom_id res chain seq x y z
N MET A 1 -18.61 13.29 -33.97
CA MET A 1 -18.68 13.25 -32.49
C MET A 1 -17.30 12.82 -32.02
N SER A 2 -16.41 13.80 -31.79
CA SER A 2 -14.94 13.58 -31.73
C SER A 2 -14.34 13.75 -30.32
N GLU A 3 -15.17 13.81 -29.28
CA GLU A 3 -14.69 13.97 -27.92
C GLU A 3 -14.96 12.66 -27.16
N LYS A 4 -13.91 11.83 -27.03
CA LYS A 4 -13.97 10.52 -26.35
C LYS A 4 -14.57 10.63 -24.95
N ARG A 5 -14.14 11.65 -24.19
CA ARG A 5 -14.57 11.92 -22.80
C ARG A 5 -16.02 12.39 -22.66
N ALA A 6 -16.70 12.70 -23.75
CA ALA A 6 -18.09 13.13 -23.70
C ALA A 6 -19.07 11.96 -23.62
N LEU A 7 -18.65 10.73 -23.99
CA LEU A 7 -19.55 9.57 -23.99
C LEU A 7 -20.02 9.20 -22.58
N THR A 8 -19.12 9.13 -21.59
CA THR A 8 -19.51 8.78 -20.21
C THR A 8 -20.50 9.80 -19.64
N LYS A 9 -20.25 11.09 -19.85
CA LYS A 9 -21.16 12.18 -19.47
C LYS A 9 -22.51 12.08 -20.18
N PHE A 10 -22.52 11.79 -21.48
CA PHE A 10 -23.74 11.60 -22.25
C PHE A 10 -24.57 10.43 -21.71
N LEU A 11 -23.95 9.27 -21.48
CA LEU A 11 -24.63 8.08 -20.99
C LEU A 11 -25.19 8.25 -19.57
N ARG A 12 -24.58 9.11 -18.73
CA ARG A 12 -25.13 9.48 -17.41
C ARG A 12 -26.43 10.28 -17.51
N CYS A 13 -26.65 11.00 -18.61
CA CYS A 13 -27.86 11.78 -18.83
C CYS A 13 -29.02 10.95 -19.39
N VAL A 14 -28.79 9.68 -19.71
CA VAL A 14 -29.82 8.78 -20.27
C VAL A 14 -30.49 8.04 -19.12
N GLU A 15 -31.83 8.04 -19.10
CA GLU A 15 -32.58 7.19 -18.18
C GLU A 15 -32.69 5.76 -18.74
N TRP A 16 -32.06 4.81 -18.04
CA TRP A 16 -31.94 3.41 -18.46
C TRP A 16 -33.08 2.51 -17.96
N SER A 17 -34.26 3.09 -17.67
CA SER A 17 -35.40 2.35 -17.13
C SER A 17 -35.75 1.14 -18.00
N ASP A 18 -35.80 -0.05 -17.39
CA ASP A 18 -36.01 -1.31 -18.09
C ASP A 18 -37.34 -1.33 -18.85
N VAL A 19 -37.25 -1.49 -20.16
CA VAL A 19 -38.36 -1.86 -21.05
C VAL A 19 -39.03 -3.17 -20.60
N LYS A 20 -38.32 -4.01 -19.84
CA LYS A 20 -38.82 -5.31 -19.35
C LYS A 20 -39.63 -5.24 -18.05
N VAL A 21 -39.17 -4.52 -17.03
CA VAL A 21 -39.80 -4.52 -15.69
C VAL A 21 -41.16 -3.82 -15.71
N LEU A 22 -41.30 -2.79 -16.54
CA LEU A 22 -42.55 -2.04 -16.66
C LEU A 22 -43.61 -2.77 -17.48
N SER A 23 -43.23 -3.64 -18.43
CA SER A 23 -44.25 -4.38 -19.20
C SER A 23 -45.00 -5.39 -18.32
N GLU A 24 -44.33 -6.14 -17.45
CA GLU A 24 -45.02 -7.08 -16.55
C GLU A 24 -45.83 -6.38 -15.46
N TYR A 25 -45.35 -5.23 -14.94
CA TYR A 25 -46.04 -4.49 -13.88
C TYR A 25 -47.24 -3.65 -14.38
N LEU A 26 -47.13 -3.03 -15.56
CA LEU A 26 -48.22 -2.24 -16.19
C LEU A 26 -49.26 -3.11 -16.89
N ILE A 27 -48.91 -4.33 -17.34
CA ILE A 27 -49.90 -5.31 -17.80
C ILE A 27 -50.77 -5.77 -16.61
N ALA A 28 -50.22 -5.80 -15.39
CA ALA A 28 -50.93 -6.20 -14.18
C ALA A 28 -51.78 -5.08 -13.53
N HIS A 29 -51.44 -3.81 -13.74
CA HIS A 29 -52.13 -2.67 -13.10
C HIS A 29 -52.50 -1.61 -14.14
N SER A 30 -53.80 -1.53 -14.48
CA SER A 30 -54.36 -0.57 -15.44
C SER A 30 -54.47 0.86 -14.85
N ALA A 31 -53.36 1.45 -14.42
CA ALA A 31 -53.34 2.80 -13.91
C ALA A 31 -52.15 3.57 -14.50
N HIS A 32 -52.47 4.64 -15.23
CA HIS A 32 -51.58 5.71 -15.72
C HIS A 32 -50.94 5.54 -17.12
N VAL A 33 -51.68 6.02 -18.13
CA VAL A 33 -51.20 6.23 -19.52
C VAL A 33 -50.01 7.21 -19.58
N ALA A 34 -49.92 8.18 -18.66
CA ALA A 34 -48.80 9.12 -18.59
C ALA A 34 -47.48 8.41 -18.24
N ASP A 35 -47.49 7.50 -17.26
CA ASP A 35 -46.33 6.70 -16.87
C ASP A 35 -45.94 5.71 -17.99
N LEU A 36 -46.93 5.21 -18.74
CA LEU A 36 -46.71 4.40 -19.93
C LEU A 36 -46.06 5.19 -21.08
N ILE A 37 -46.43 6.47 -21.26
CA ILE A 37 -45.83 7.34 -22.28
C ILE A 37 -44.40 7.73 -21.88
N ILE A 38 -44.18 8.11 -20.61
CA ILE A 38 -42.86 8.49 -20.07
C ILE A 38 -41.89 7.31 -20.15
N SER A 39 -42.33 6.11 -19.75
CA SER A 39 -41.51 4.90 -19.90
C SER A 39 -41.22 4.54 -21.34
N HIS A 40 -42.16 4.75 -22.27
CA HIS A 40 -41.94 4.55 -23.69
C HIS A 40 -40.95 5.55 -24.29
N THR A 41 -40.97 6.82 -23.84
CA THR A 41 -39.99 7.84 -24.27
C THR A 41 -38.59 7.51 -23.76
N HIS A 42 -38.43 7.12 -22.49
CA HIS A 42 -37.13 6.72 -21.95
C HIS A 42 -36.58 5.45 -22.62
N ALA A 43 -37.44 4.48 -22.93
CA ALA A 43 -37.06 3.30 -23.71
C ALA A 43 -36.53 3.66 -25.12
N GLN A 44 -37.15 4.64 -25.76
CA GLN A 44 -36.73 5.12 -27.08
C GLN A 44 -35.42 5.93 -27.00
N GLU A 45 -35.26 6.77 -25.98
CA GLU A 45 -34.02 7.49 -25.69
C GLU A 45 -32.85 6.53 -25.42
N ALA A 46 -33.06 5.52 -24.58
CA ALA A 46 -32.05 4.49 -24.28
C ALA A 46 -31.64 3.73 -25.56
N LYS A 47 -32.61 3.34 -26.40
CA LYS A 47 -32.32 2.68 -27.68
C LYS A 47 -31.50 3.58 -28.61
N GLN A 48 -31.86 4.86 -28.75
CA GLN A 48 -31.10 5.82 -29.55
C GLN A 48 -29.69 6.05 -28.99
N ALA A 49 -29.55 6.11 -27.66
CA ALA A 49 -28.25 6.24 -27.01
C ALA A 49 -27.34 5.03 -27.31
N LEU A 50 -27.87 3.81 -27.34
CA LEU A 50 -27.12 2.62 -27.73
C LEU A 50 -26.68 2.64 -29.20
N GLU A 51 -27.55 3.11 -30.12
CA GLU A 51 -27.20 3.28 -31.52
C GLU A 51 -26.10 4.34 -31.72
N LEU A 52 -26.14 5.42 -30.94
CA LEU A 52 -25.11 6.47 -30.94
C LEU A 52 -23.80 5.98 -30.33
N MET A 53 -23.85 5.21 -29.24
CA MET A 53 -22.67 4.61 -28.60
C MET A 53 -21.89 3.74 -29.60
N GLY A 54 -22.58 2.94 -30.41
CA GLY A 54 -21.94 2.13 -31.47
C GLY A 54 -21.28 2.94 -32.59
N LYS A 55 -21.65 4.22 -32.75
CA LYS A 55 -21.07 5.16 -33.73
C LYS A 55 -20.08 6.13 -33.09
N TRP A 56 -19.99 6.16 -31.75
CA TRP A 56 -19.11 7.08 -31.03
C TRP A 56 -17.66 6.65 -31.22
N GLU A 57 -16.75 7.62 -31.18
CA GLU A 57 -15.32 7.32 -31.10
C GLU A 57 -15.05 6.49 -29.84
N MET A 58 -14.22 5.46 -29.98
CA MET A 58 -13.94 4.56 -28.86
C MET A 58 -13.27 5.28 -27.69
N ILE A 59 -13.82 5.07 -26.51
CA ILE A 59 -13.29 5.58 -25.24
C ILE A 59 -12.01 4.86 -24.81
N ASP A 60 -11.29 5.45 -23.87
CA ASP A 60 -10.12 4.82 -23.26
C ASP A 60 -10.51 3.82 -22.15
N VAL A 61 -9.52 3.09 -21.64
CA VAL A 61 -9.72 2.10 -20.57
C VAL A 61 -10.18 2.76 -19.26
N SER A 62 -9.72 3.97 -18.97
CA SER A 62 -10.11 4.73 -17.78
C SER A 62 -11.61 5.02 -17.77
N ASP A 63 -12.13 5.51 -18.89
CA ASP A 63 -13.55 5.80 -19.10
C ASP A 63 -14.38 4.50 -19.10
N ALA A 64 -13.84 3.40 -19.64
CA ALA A 64 -14.51 2.10 -19.58
C ALA A 64 -14.66 1.56 -18.14
N LEU A 65 -13.67 1.77 -17.28
CA LEU A 65 -13.76 1.43 -15.86
C LEU A 65 -14.88 2.23 -15.15
N GLU A 66 -15.11 3.48 -15.56
CA GLU A 66 -16.23 4.29 -15.06
C GLU A 66 -17.58 3.67 -15.42
N LEU A 67 -17.71 3.14 -16.63
CA LEU A 67 -18.93 2.47 -17.11
C LEU A 67 -19.24 1.15 -16.38
N LEU A 68 -18.27 0.59 -15.65
CA LEU A 68 -18.49 -0.60 -14.80
C LEU A 68 -18.91 -0.27 -13.37
N SER A 69 -18.98 1.01 -13.04
CA SER A 69 -19.37 1.49 -11.73
C SER A 69 -20.87 1.31 -11.44
N PRO A 70 -21.35 1.48 -10.19
CA PRO A 70 -22.77 1.32 -9.85
C PRO A 70 -23.68 2.37 -10.50
N VAL A 71 -23.14 3.42 -11.12
CA VAL A 71 -23.92 4.45 -11.81
C VAL A 71 -24.59 3.89 -13.07
N PHE A 72 -23.95 2.91 -13.72
CA PHE A 72 -24.40 2.38 -15.00
C PHE A 72 -24.87 0.93 -14.82
N GLU A 73 -26.20 0.76 -14.86
CA GLU A 73 -26.84 -0.54 -14.69
C GLU A 73 -27.14 -1.26 -16.02
N SER A 74 -27.19 -0.53 -17.15
CA SER A 74 -27.50 -1.12 -18.46
C SER A 74 -26.49 -2.21 -18.84
N GLU A 75 -26.99 -3.40 -19.16
CA GLU A 75 -26.17 -4.53 -19.58
C GLU A 75 -25.40 -4.23 -20.88
N GLU A 76 -25.99 -3.46 -21.79
CA GLU A 76 -25.39 -3.06 -23.05
C GLU A 76 -24.24 -2.08 -22.86
N VAL A 77 -24.41 -1.08 -21.98
CA VAL A 77 -23.34 -0.13 -21.63
C VAL A 77 -22.17 -0.86 -20.97
N ARG A 78 -22.45 -1.75 -20.02
CA ARG A 78 -21.41 -2.57 -19.36
C ARG A 78 -20.75 -3.54 -20.35
N ALA A 79 -21.52 -4.11 -21.28
CA ALA A 79 -20.97 -4.96 -22.33
C ALA A 79 -20.03 -4.20 -23.28
N TYR A 80 -20.35 -2.94 -23.61
CA TYR A 80 -19.46 -2.05 -24.35
C TYR A 80 -18.18 -1.78 -23.55
N ALA A 81 -18.29 -1.47 -22.26
CA ALA A 81 -17.13 -1.28 -21.39
C ALA A 81 -16.19 -2.51 -21.39
N VAL A 82 -16.76 -3.71 -21.27
CA VAL A 82 -15.99 -4.97 -21.36
C VAL A 82 -15.31 -5.09 -22.73
N SER A 83 -15.96 -4.72 -23.83
CA SER A 83 -15.36 -4.77 -25.17
C SER A 83 -14.17 -3.80 -25.36
N VAL A 84 -14.10 -2.73 -24.56
CA VAL A 84 -12.95 -1.83 -24.51
C VAL A 84 -11.83 -2.48 -23.70
N LEU A 85 -12.14 -3.08 -22.54
CA LEU A 85 -11.18 -3.80 -21.69
C LEU A 85 -10.56 -5.03 -22.36
N GLU A 86 -11.27 -5.66 -23.29
CA GLU A 86 -10.78 -6.74 -24.16
C GLU A 86 -9.55 -6.35 -24.99
N ARG A 87 -9.25 -5.04 -25.12
CA ARG A 87 -8.12 -4.52 -25.88
C ARG A 87 -6.88 -4.17 -25.05
N ALA A 88 -7.02 -4.07 -23.72
CA ALA A 88 -5.90 -3.81 -22.83
C ALA A 88 -4.88 -4.96 -22.90
N ASP A 89 -3.62 -4.73 -22.53
CA ASP A 89 -2.68 -5.83 -22.32
C ASP A 89 -2.89 -6.48 -20.95
N ASP A 90 -2.25 -7.62 -20.70
CA ASP A 90 -2.44 -8.40 -19.46
C ASP A 90 -1.78 -7.72 -18.25
N GLU A 91 -0.67 -7.00 -18.45
CA GLU A 91 0.03 -6.26 -17.38
C GLU A 91 -0.81 -5.07 -16.90
N GLU A 92 -1.44 -4.38 -17.85
CA GLU A 92 -2.43 -3.34 -17.60
C GLU A 92 -3.65 -3.91 -16.87
N LEU A 93 -4.20 -5.04 -17.36
CA LEU A 93 -5.38 -5.64 -16.75
C LEU A 93 -5.12 -6.08 -15.31
N GLN A 94 -3.92 -6.61 -15.01
CA GLN A 94 -3.51 -6.98 -13.66
C GLN A 94 -3.51 -5.77 -12.71
N CYS A 95 -3.20 -4.57 -13.20
CA CYS A 95 -3.29 -3.34 -12.42
C CYS A 95 -4.72 -3.00 -11.99
N TYR A 96 -5.74 -3.46 -12.72
CA TYR A 96 -7.16 -3.17 -12.47
C TYR A 96 -7.94 -4.38 -11.95
N LEU A 97 -7.33 -5.57 -11.89
CA LEU A 97 -8.00 -6.83 -11.62
C LEU A 97 -8.79 -6.81 -10.30
N LEU A 98 -8.23 -6.22 -9.24
CA LEU A 98 -8.92 -6.12 -7.95
C LEU A 98 -10.23 -5.34 -8.07
N GLN A 99 -10.20 -4.20 -8.77
CA GLN A 99 -11.35 -3.34 -9.01
C GLN A 99 -12.38 -3.98 -9.94
N LEU A 100 -11.91 -4.72 -10.95
CA LEU A 100 -12.80 -5.47 -11.85
C LEU A 100 -13.52 -6.61 -11.13
N VAL A 101 -12.86 -7.27 -10.17
CA VAL A 101 -13.53 -8.25 -9.29
C VAL A 101 -14.60 -7.55 -8.44
N GLN A 102 -14.31 -6.37 -7.87
CA GLN A 102 -15.33 -5.60 -7.14
C GLN A 102 -16.49 -5.17 -8.05
N ALA A 103 -16.22 -4.84 -9.32
CA ALA A 103 -17.25 -4.44 -10.28
C ALA A 103 -18.29 -5.54 -10.56
N LEU A 104 -17.98 -6.82 -10.27
CA LEU A 104 -18.95 -7.91 -10.32
C LEU A 104 -20.14 -7.67 -9.37
N ARG A 105 -19.96 -6.93 -8.26
CA ARG A 105 -21.04 -6.56 -7.33
C ARG A 105 -22.15 -5.75 -8.00
N PHE A 106 -21.83 -5.04 -9.08
CA PHE A 106 -22.74 -4.14 -9.79
C PHE A 106 -23.42 -4.79 -11.01
N GLU A 107 -23.10 -6.05 -11.30
CA GLU A 107 -23.72 -6.79 -12.41
C GLU A 107 -25.16 -7.18 -12.11
N ARG A 108 -26.01 -7.22 -13.14
CA ARG A 108 -27.40 -7.69 -13.02
C ARG A 108 -27.51 -9.23 -13.00
N SER A 109 -26.63 -9.90 -13.74
CA SER A 109 -26.57 -11.36 -13.85
C SER A 109 -25.38 -11.95 -13.08
N ASP A 110 -25.59 -13.10 -12.42
CA ASP A 110 -24.53 -13.85 -11.75
C ASP A 110 -23.47 -14.39 -12.73
N LYS A 111 -23.85 -14.61 -14.00
CA LYS A 111 -22.96 -15.03 -15.10
C LYS A 111 -22.85 -13.91 -16.12
N SER A 112 -22.36 -12.76 -15.69
CA SER A 112 -22.23 -11.56 -16.53
C SER A 112 -21.14 -11.67 -17.59
N ARG A 113 -21.20 -10.77 -18.59
CA ARG A 113 -20.13 -10.64 -19.59
C ARG A 113 -18.79 -10.30 -18.93
N LEU A 114 -18.79 -9.48 -17.87
CA LEU A 114 -17.60 -9.18 -17.09
C LEU A 114 -17.01 -10.43 -16.42
N SER A 115 -17.85 -11.27 -15.80
CA SER A 115 -17.40 -12.55 -15.21
C SER A 115 -16.78 -13.46 -16.26
N HIS A 116 -17.42 -13.59 -17.43
CA HIS A 116 -16.88 -14.38 -18.52
C HIS A 116 -15.57 -13.81 -19.07
N PHE A 117 -15.48 -12.48 -19.22
CA PHE A 117 -14.28 -11.78 -19.66
C PHE A 117 -13.11 -12.01 -18.71
N LEU A 118 -13.30 -11.83 -17.40
CA LEU A 118 -12.24 -12.03 -16.41
C LEU A 118 -11.66 -13.44 -16.47
N VAL A 119 -12.52 -14.46 -16.62
CA VAL A 119 -12.07 -15.84 -16.75
C VAL A 119 -11.47 -16.12 -18.14
N GLN A 120 -12.04 -15.55 -19.21
CA GLN A 120 -11.56 -15.76 -20.57
C GLN A 120 -10.23 -15.04 -20.86
N ARG A 121 -9.90 -13.96 -20.16
CA ARG A 121 -8.55 -13.39 -20.20
C ARG A 121 -7.53 -14.30 -19.53
N GLY A 122 -7.96 -15.08 -18.54
CA GLY A 122 -7.27 -16.29 -18.07
C GLY A 122 -7.33 -17.48 -19.05
N LYS A 123 -7.77 -17.31 -20.31
CA LYS A 123 -7.69 -18.33 -21.35
C LYS A 123 -6.80 -17.86 -22.50
N CYS A 124 -5.91 -18.73 -22.93
CA CYS A 124 -5.12 -18.53 -24.13
C CYS A 124 -6.01 -18.55 -25.40
N PHE A 125 -5.85 -17.56 -26.27
CA PHE A 125 -6.09 -17.75 -27.72
C PHE A 125 -4.80 -17.56 -28.54
N ARG A 126 -3.65 -17.25 -27.90
CA ARG A 126 -2.36 -17.05 -28.58
C ARG A 126 -1.20 -17.66 -27.79
N ALA A 127 -0.57 -18.66 -28.41
CA ALA A 127 0.49 -19.53 -27.90
C ALA A 127 1.84 -18.86 -27.54
N ILE A 128 1.86 -17.57 -27.17
CA ILE A 128 3.12 -16.83 -26.93
C ILE A 128 3.38 -16.56 -25.43
N SER A 129 2.42 -16.72 -24.51
CA SER A 129 2.74 -16.69 -23.07
C SER A 129 1.76 -17.49 -22.21
N ALA A 130 2.04 -18.77 -21.99
CA ALA A 130 1.33 -19.59 -20.99
C ALA A 130 1.55 -19.10 -19.54
N LEU A 131 2.57 -18.26 -19.28
CA LEU A 131 2.95 -17.78 -17.95
C LEU A 131 2.13 -16.56 -17.47
N CYS A 132 1.72 -15.64 -18.36
CA CYS A 132 0.88 -14.50 -17.95
C CYS A 132 -0.54 -14.95 -17.52
N ASN A 133 -1.00 -16.08 -18.04
CA ASN A 133 -2.30 -16.66 -17.73
C ASN A 133 -2.39 -17.13 -16.27
N ILE A 134 -1.41 -17.90 -15.82
CA ILE A 134 -1.48 -18.48 -14.47
C ILE A 134 -1.39 -17.41 -13.37
N GLU A 135 -0.74 -16.28 -13.64
CA GLU A 135 -0.73 -15.15 -12.70
C GLU A 135 -2.12 -14.55 -12.54
N LEU A 136 -2.77 -14.17 -13.66
CA LEU A 136 -4.13 -13.64 -13.64
C LEU A 136 -5.13 -14.64 -13.03
N ALA A 137 -5.05 -15.92 -13.40
CA ALA A 137 -5.93 -16.96 -12.86
C ALA A 137 -5.73 -17.16 -11.35
N SER A 138 -4.47 -17.16 -10.88
CA SER A 138 -4.15 -17.29 -9.46
C SER A 138 -4.67 -16.10 -8.65
N PHE A 139 -4.44 -14.87 -9.12
CA PHE A 139 -4.94 -13.67 -8.42
C PHE A 139 -6.46 -13.58 -8.48
N LEU A 140 -7.08 -13.83 -9.63
CA LEU A 140 -8.55 -13.85 -9.78
C LEU A 140 -9.18 -14.84 -8.81
N ARG A 141 -8.62 -16.06 -8.70
CA ARG A 141 -9.09 -17.08 -7.76
C ARG A 141 -9.08 -16.56 -6.33
N TRP A 142 -7.98 -15.96 -5.87
CA TRP A 142 -7.89 -15.43 -4.52
C TRP A 142 -8.82 -14.25 -4.28
N TYR A 143 -8.92 -13.33 -5.23
CA TYR A 143 -9.78 -12.15 -5.10
C TYR A 143 -11.23 -12.59 -4.99
N VAL A 144 -11.69 -13.50 -5.86
CA VAL A 144 -13.03 -14.08 -5.78
C VAL A 144 -13.25 -14.87 -4.49
N ALA A 145 -12.27 -15.68 -4.06
CA ALA A 145 -12.38 -16.49 -2.84
C ALA A 145 -12.53 -15.65 -1.57
N VAL A 146 -11.83 -14.51 -1.47
CA VAL A 146 -11.97 -13.56 -0.34
C VAL A 146 -13.37 -12.95 -0.30
N GLU A 147 -13.99 -12.73 -1.45
CA GLU A 147 -15.34 -12.15 -1.53
C GLU A 147 -16.46 -13.16 -1.23
N LEU A 148 -16.18 -14.47 -1.20
CA LEU A 148 -17.16 -15.49 -0.80
C LEU A 148 -17.63 -15.36 0.65
N TYR A 149 -16.87 -14.66 1.49
CA TYR A 149 -17.24 -14.37 2.88
C TYR A 149 -18.30 -13.27 3.00
N ASP A 150 -18.62 -12.54 1.93
CA ASP A 150 -19.71 -11.57 1.92
C ASP A 150 -21.03 -12.25 1.48
N PRO A 151 -21.95 -12.54 2.41
CA PRO A 151 -23.15 -13.33 2.09
C PRO A 151 -24.08 -12.64 1.09
N ALA A 152 -24.01 -11.31 0.94
CA ALA A 152 -24.86 -10.57 0.01
C ALA A 152 -24.50 -10.87 -1.46
N TYR A 153 -23.22 -11.18 -1.74
CA TYR A 153 -22.71 -11.38 -3.09
C TYR A 153 -22.04 -12.74 -3.31
N ALA A 154 -21.94 -13.58 -2.27
CA ALA A 154 -21.26 -14.87 -2.30
C ALA A 154 -21.69 -15.76 -3.47
N LYS A 155 -22.99 -15.82 -3.78
CA LYS A 155 -23.51 -16.60 -4.92
C LYS A 155 -22.88 -16.17 -6.25
N ARG A 156 -22.77 -14.85 -6.47
CA ARG A 156 -22.22 -14.29 -7.71
C ARG A 156 -20.74 -14.59 -7.85
N PHE A 157 -19.98 -14.35 -6.79
CA PHE A 157 -18.55 -14.66 -6.76
C PHE A 157 -18.31 -16.16 -6.92
N TYR A 158 -19.15 -17.00 -6.31
CA TYR A 158 -19.08 -18.45 -6.48
C TYR A 158 -19.32 -18.86 -7.94
N CYS A 159 -20.29 -18.26 -8.65
CA CYS A 159 -20.45 -18.50 -10.09
C CYS A 159 -19.20 -18.15 -10.90
N THR A 160 -18.52 -17.04 -10.60
CA THR A 160 -17.24 -16.70 -11.26
C THR A 160 -16.15 -17.73 -10.92
N TYR A 161 -16.08 -18.19 -9.67
CA TYR A 161 -15.15 -19.24 -9.24
C TYR A 161 -15.38 -20.56 -9.99
N GLU A 162 -16.64 -21.00 -10.12
CA GLU A 162 -17.01 -22.21 -10.87
C GLU A 162 -16.63 -22.08 -12.35
N ILE A 163 -16.90 -20.92 -12.96
CA ILE A 163 -16.51 -20.67 -14.35
C ILE A 163 -14.98 -20.74 -14.47
N LEU A 164 -14.21 -20.20 -13.51
CA LEU A 164 -12.74 -20.29 -13.52
C LEU A 164 -12.28 -21.74 -13.40
N GLU A 165 -12.81 -22.50 -12.44
CA GLU A 165 -12.50 -23.92 -12.23
C GLU A 165 -12.74 -24.75 -13.48
N GLU A 166 -13.96 -24.69 -14.02
CA GLU A 166 -14.33 -25.42 -15.24
C GLU A 166 -13.40 -25.10 -16.41
N ASN A 167 -12.98 -23.84 -16.52
CA ASN A 167 -12.13 -23.39 -17.61
C ASN A 167 -10.69 -23.85 -17.45
N MET A 168 -10.15 -23.81 -16.22
CA MET A 168 -8.82 -24.35 -15.92
C MET A 168 -8.78 -25.87 -16.13
N MET A 169 -9.81 -26.60 -15.71
CA MET A 169 -9.90 -28.06 -15.88
C MET A 169 -10.05 -28.49 -17.35
N LYS A 170 -10.67 -27.67 -18.20
CA LYS A 170 -10.86 -27.96 -19.63
C LYS A 170 -9.61 -27.63 -20.49
N MET A 171 -8.59 -26.96 -19.93
CA MET A 171 -7.34 -26.70 -20.65
C MET A 171 -6.53 -27.99 -20.79
N THR A 172 -6.61 -28.62 -21.96
CA THR A 172 -5.83 -29.81 -22.31
C THR A 172 -4.44 -29.44 -22.81
N THR A 173 -3.48 -30.34 -22.60
CA THR A 173 -2.09 -30.19 -23.03
C THR A 173 -1.99 -29.82 -24.51
N GLY A 174 -1.40 -28.67 -24.83
CA GLY A 174 -0.93 -28.39 -26.18
C GLY A 174 0.13 -29.41 -26.61
N VAL A 175 0.31 -29.59 -27.93
CA VAL A 175 1.22 -30.56 -28.57
C VAL A 175 2.69 -30.44 -28.10
N ASN A 176 3.05 -29.37 -27.36
CA ASN A 176 4.40 -29.01 -26.96
C ASN A 176 4.74 -29.26 -25.47
N GLY A 177 3.93 -30.02 -24.72
CA GLY A 177 4.28 -30.41 -23.34
C GLY A 177 4.10 -29.32 -22.28
N GLU A 178 3.17 -28.38 -22.50
CA GLU A 178 2.72 -27.45 -21.45
C GLU A 178 2.02 -28.20 -20.30
N GLU A 179 2.16 -27.71 -19.07
CA GLU A 179 1.53 -28.30 -17.88
C GLU A 179 0.01 -28.44 -18.04
N ASP A 180 -0.49 -29.63 -17.72
CA ASP A 180 -1.91 -29.98 -17.65
C ASP A 180 -2.70 -28.97 -16.80
N GLY A 181 -3.77 -28.37 -17.36
CA GLY A 181 -4.61 -27.39 -16.68
C GLY A 181 -5.21 -27.93 -15.37
N PHE A 182 -5.45 -29.25 -15.30
CA PHE A 182 -5.86 -29.91 -14.07
C PHE A 182 -4.77 -29.82 -12.98
N LYS A 183 -3.50 -30.07 -13.31
CA LYS A 183 -2.38 -29.93 -12.36
C LYS A 183 -2.19 -28.49 -11.91
N GLN A 184 -2.34 -27.53 -12.83
CA GLN A 184 -2.29 -26.11 -12.48
C GLN A 184 -3.39 -25.76 -11.48
N TRP A 185 -4.63 -26.17 -11.75
CA TRP A 185 -5.75 -25.95 -10.84
C TRP A 185 -5.54 -26.62 -9.48
N GLN A 186 -5.10 -27.89 -9.45
CA GLN A 186 -4.78 -28.59 -8.21
C GLN A 186 -3.71 -27.86 -7.40
N SER A 187 -2.67 -27.34 -8.07
CA SER A 187 -1.66 -26.53 -7.39
C SER A 187 -2.26 -25.26 -6.78
N LEU A 188 -3.19 -24.59 -7.44
CA LEU A 188 -3.86 -23.40 -6.89
C LEU A 188 -4.76 -23.75 -5.71
N VAL A 189 -5.51 -24.86 -5.79
CA VAL A 189 -6.36 -25.35 -4.70
C VAL A 189 -5.53 -25.69 -3.45
N ARG A 190 -4.36 -26.32 -3.62
CA ARG A 190 -3.44 -26.64 -2.52
C ARG A 190 -2.89 -25.40 -1.79
N GLN A 191 -2.92 -24.22 -2.42
CA GLN A 191 -2.59 -22.98 -1.70
C GLN A 191 -3.57 -22.66 -0.56
N THR A 192 -4.84 -23.09 -0.67
CA THR A 192 -5.84 -22.92 0.40
C THR A 192 -5.53 -23.82 1.60
N GLU A 193 -5.12 -25.05 1.36
CA GLU A 193 -4.69 -25.96 2.43
C GLU A 193 -3.45 -25.42 3.14
N LEU A 194 -2.43 -24.97 2.38
CA LEU A 194 -1.26 -24.30 2.93
C LEU A 194 -1.65 -23.12 3.82
N THR A 195 -2.55 -22.26 3.36
CA THR A 195 -3.02 -21.09 4.12
C THR A 195 -3.71 -21.50 5.41
N ALA A 196 -4.60 -22.50 5.37
CA ALA A 196 -5.29 -23.02 6.56
C ALA A 196 -4.31 -23.58 7.60
N GLN A 197 -3.28 -24.32 7.16
CA GLN A 197 -2.22 -24.83 8.04
C GLN A 197 -1.40 -23.68 8.66
N LEU A 198 -1.05 -22.64 7.88
CA LEU A 198 -0.36 -21.46 8.39
C LEU A 198 -1.20 -20.67 9.41
N CYS A 199 -2.53 -20.62 9.26
CA CYS A 199 -3.43 -20.04 10.25
C CYS A 199 -3.40 -20.83 11.57
N SER A 200 -3.42 -22.17 11.50
CA SER A 200 -3.29 -23.02 12.68
C SER A 200 -1.95 -22.81 13.39
N ILE A 201 -0.85 -22.79 12.63
CA ILE A 201 0.50 -22.50 13.16
C ILE A 201 0.53 -21.14 13.85
N THR A 202 -0.03 -20.11 13.21
CA THR A 202 -0.01 -18.75 13.77
C THR A 202 -0.76 -18.68 15.11
N ARG A 203 -1.91 -19.36 15.21
CA ARG A 203 -2.66 -19.49 16.47
C ARG A 203 -1.84 -20.19 17.56
N ASP A 204 -1.19 -21.31 17.23
CA ASP A 204 -0.42 -22.09 18.20
C ASP A 204 0.82 -21.33 18.68
N VAL A 205 1.51 -20.64 17.79
CA VAL A 205 2.66 -19.77 18.10
C VAL A 205 2.25 -18.58 18.97
N ARG A 206 1.06 -18.00 18.74
CA ARG A 206 0.53 -16.92 19.58
C ARG A 206 0.25 -17.38 21.00
N ASN A 207 -0.27 -18.59 21.16
CA ASN A 207 -0.61 -19.19 22.47
C ASN A 207 0.63 -19.51 23.33
N VAL A 208 1.82 -19.59 22.73
CA VAL A 208 3.06 -19.75 23.49
C VAL A 208 3.33 -18.50 24.34
N ARG A 209 3.41 -18.70 25.66
CA ARG A 209 3.87 -17.68 26.60
C ARG A 209 5.40 -17.61 26.59
N GLY A 210 5.93 -16.39 26.68
CA GLY A 210 7.37 -16.14 26.77
C GLY A 210 7.88 -15.19 25.70
N ASN A 211 9.21 -15.11 25.60
CA ASN A 211 9.89 -14.22 24.67
C ASN A 211 9.76 -14.70 23.20
N THR A 212 10.11 -13.81 22.27
CA THR A 212 10.05 -14.09 20.82
C THR A 212 10.88 -15.32 20.43
N GLN A 213 11.98 -15.59 21.12
CA GLN A 213 12.85 -16.73 20.83
C GLN A 213 12.13 -18.08 21.05
N LYS A 214 11.41 -18.24 22.18
CA LYS A 214 10.58 -19.43 22.43
C LYS A 214 9.48 -19.62 21.38
N LYS A 215 8.88 -18.52 20.92
CA LYS A 215 7.88 -18.54 19.84
C LYS A 215 8.50 -19.01 18.51
N ILE A 216 9.71 -18.55 18.19
CA ILE A 216 10.46 -18.99 17.00
C ILE A 216 10.80 -20.49 17.10
N GLU A 217 11.25 -20.96 18.26
CA GLU A 217 11.52 -22.39 18.48
C GLU A 217 10.26 -23.24 18.29
N LYS A 218 9.11 -22.79 18.83
CA LYS A 218 7.82 -23.47 18.60
C LYS A 218 7.44 -23.49 17.12
N LEU A 219 7.57 -22.36 16.41
CA LEU A 219 7.30 -22.29 14.96
C LEU A 219 8.14 -23.33 14.22
N ARG A 220 9.44 -23.38 14.49
CA ARG A 220 10.36 -24.32 13.84
C ARG A 220 10.00 -25.77 14.14
N GLN A 221 9.67 -26.07 15.39
CA GLN A 221 9.22 -27.40 15.81
C GLN A 221 7.92 -27.83 15.13
N LEU A 222 6.96 -26.91 14.96
CA LEU A 222 5.69 -27.21 14.27
C LEU A 222 5.96 -27.54 12.79
N LEU A 223 6.78 -26.71 12.12
CA LEU A 223 7.13 -26.89 10.71
C LEU A 223 7.91 -28.18 10.45
N SER A 224 8.87 -28.55 11.31
CA SER A 224 9.73 -29.73 11.11
C SER A 224 9.19 -31.02 11.74
N GLY A 225 8.14 -30.94 12.55
CA GLY A 225 7.66 -32.03 13.38
C GLY A 225 6.23 -32.42 13.01
N LEU A 226 5.26 -31.80 13.69
CA LEU A 226 3.84 -32.15 13.56
C LEU A 226 3.28 -31.91 12.15
N LEU A 227 3.82 -30.90 11.45
CA LEU A 227 3.43 -30.54 10.08
C LEU A 227 4.62 -30.75 9.13
N SER A 228 5.28 -31.91 9.22
CA SER A 228 6.47 -32.23 8.43
C SER A 228 6.22 -32.16 6.91
N GLU A 229 4.98 -32.35 6.47
CA GLU A 229 4.53 -32.15 5.09
C GLU A 229 4.73 -30.71 4.62
N LEU A 230 4.81 -29.73 5.53
CA LEU A 230 5.15 -28.35 5.17
C LEU A 230 6.65 -28.15 4.93
N THR A 231 7.51 -29.03 5.45
CA THR A 231 8.96 -28.95 5.20
C THR A 231 9.29 -29.39 3.77
N TYR A 232 8.59 -30.42 3.27
CA TYR A 232 8.70 -30.93 1.91
C TYR A 232 7.31 -31.27 1.40
N PHE A 233 6.85 -30.50 0.41
CA PHE A 233 5.58 -30.78 -0.24
C PHE A 233 5.72 -32.01 -1.14
N ASP A 234 4.74 -32.92 -1.08
CA ASP A 234 4.69 -34.11 -1.94
C ASP A 234 4.73 -33.74 -3.42
N GLU A 235 4.03 -32.66 -3.78
CA GLU A 235 4.12 -32.01 -5.08
C GLU A 235 4.38 -30.51 -4.90
N PRO A 236 5.16 -29.86 -5.78
CA PRO A 236 5.35 -28.41 -5.74
C PRO A 236 4.02 -27.65 -5.83
N ILE A 237 3.97 -26.51 -5.14
CA ILE A 237 2.83 -25.58 -5.14
C ILE A 237 3.28 -24.28 -5.82
N ARG A 238 2.45 -23.65 -6.64
CA ARG A 238 2.71 -22.29 -7.15
C ARG A 238 2.68 -21.29 -6.01
N SER A 239 3.65 -20.38 -5.95
CA SER A 239 3.67 -19.35 -4.92
C SER A 239 2.43 -18.43 -5.06
N PRO A 240 1.66 -18.19 -3.98
CA PRO A 240 0.49 -17.30 -4.04
C PRO A 240 0.83 -15.88 -4.48
N LEU A 241 2.01 -15.37 -4.09
CA LEU A 241 2.47 -14.02 -4.46
C LEU A 241 3.15 -13.98 -5.83
N ALA A 242 3.74 -15.08 -6.29
CA ALA A 242 4.46 -15.13 -7.57
C ALA A 242 4.12 -16.44 -8.31
N PRO A 243 2.95 -16.52 -8.97
CA PRO A 243 2.43 -17.79 -9.50
C PRO A 243 3.32 -18.47 -10.56
N GLY A 244 4.23 -17.72 -11.20
CA GLY A 244 5.29 -18.27 -12.05
C GLY A 244 6.40 -19.05 -11.30
N VAL A 245 6.47 -18.95 -9.97
CA VAL A 245 7.47 -19.64 -9.13
C VAL A 245 6.83 -20.82 -8.41
N LEU A 246 7.42 -22.02 -8.58
CA LEU A 246 7.04 -23.22 -7.85
C LEU A 246 7.86 -23.35 -6.56
N ILE A 247 7.16 -23.53 -5.45
CA ILE A 247 7.71 -23.78 -4.11
C ILE A 247 7.56 -25.26 -3.74
N SER A 248 8.58 -25.85 -3.14
CA SER A 248 8.64 -27.28 -2.80
C SER A 248 8.62 -27.58 -1.30
N GLY A 249 8.53 -26.54 -0.46
CA GLY A 249 8.43 -26.68 0.99
C GLY A 249 8.98 -25.46 1.73
N ILE A 250 8.81 -25.44 3.05
CA ILE A 250 9.29 -24.40 3.96
C ILE A 250 10.62 -24.84 4.57
N VAL A 251 11.56 -23.90 4.69
CA VAL A 251 12.84 -24.07 5.37
C VAL A 251 12.67 -23.61 6.83
N PRO A 252 12.54 -24.53 7.81
CA PRO A 252 12.20 -24.14 9.18
C PRO A 252 13.33 -23.34 9.84
N SER A 253 14.58 -23.75 9.63
CA SER A 253 15.78 -23.09 10.21
C SER A 253 15.93 -21.62 9.83
N GLU A 254 15.43 -21.21 8.65
CA GLU A 254 15.47 -19.83 8.15
C GLU A 254 14.17 -19.05 8.43
N SER A 255 13.14 -19.73 8.92
CA SER A 255 11.87 -19.12 9.28
C SER A 255 11.94 -18.50 10.67
N SER A 256 11.22 -17.38 10.86
CA SER A 256 11.23 -16.57 12.08
C SER A 256 9.91 -15.80 12.26
N ILE A 257 9.84 -14.95 13.29
CA ILE A 257 8.65 -14.16 13.63
C ILE A 257 9.05 -12.69 13.78
N PHE A 258 8.23 -11.77 13.28
CA PHE A 258 8.44 -10.34 13.47
C PHE A 258 8.06 -9.86 14.88
N LYS A 259 8.79 -8.87 15.38
CA LYS A 259 8.53 -8.21 16.66
C LYS A 259 7.41 -7.17 16.50
N SER A 260 6.18 -7.63 16.27
CA SER A 260 4.97 -6.82 16.24
C SER A 260 3.88 -7.48 17.12
N ALA A 261 2.84 -6.72 17.49
CA ALA A 261 1.74 -7.16 18.36
C ALA A 261 1.09 -8.46 17.86
N LEU A 262 0.92 -8.58 16.54
CA LEU A 262 0.29 -9.74 15.90
C LEU A 262 1.27 -10.85 15.50
N HIS A 263 2.56 -10.70 15.80
CA HIS A 263 3.59 -11.69 15.52
C HIS A 263 3.54 -12.30 14.10
N PRO A 264 3.62 -11.50 13.03
CA PRO A 264 3.65 -12.02 11.65
C PRO A 264 4.76 -13.06 11.46
N LEU A 265 4.47 -14.13 10.73
CA LEU A 265 5.45 -15.17 10.42
C LEU A 265 6.31 -14.72 9.23
N ARG A 266 7.63 -14.89 9.31
CA ARG A 266 8.53 -14.77 8.17
C ARG A 266 8.96 -16.16 7.75
N LEU A 267 8.40 -16.64 6.65
CA LEU A 267 8.60 -17.99 6.14
C LEU A 267 9.56 -17.95 4.96
N THR A 268 10.54 -18.86 4.96
CA THR A 268 11.43 -19.06 3.82
C THR A 268 10.99 -20.32 3.10
N PHE A 269 10.60 -20.20 1.83
CA PHE A 269 10.22 -21.32 0.98
C PHE A 269 11.37 -21.70 0.06
N ARG A 270 11.54 -22.99 -0.17
CA ARG A 270 12.45 -23.53 -1.19
C ARG A 270 11.73 -23.50 -2.54
N THR A 271 12.44 -23.07 -3.58
CA THR A 271 11.92 -23.09 -4.95
C THR A 271 12.46 -24.30 -5.71
N THR A 272 11.71 -24.76 -6.72
CA THR A 272 12.12 -25.93 -7.53
C THR A 272 13.36 -25.67 -8.39
N ASN A 273 13.67 -24.41 -8.69
CA ASN A 273 14.88 -24.00 -9.39
C ASN A 273 16.14 -23.92 -8.49
N GLY A 274 16.07 -24.40 -7.24
CA GLY A 274 17.20 -24.43 -6.31
C GLY A 274 17.41 -23.17 -5.48
N GLY A 275 16.57 -22.15 -5.65
CA GLY A 275 16.58 -20.91 -4.87
C GLY A 275 15.71 -20.96 -3.60
N THR A 276 15.50 -19.78 -3.02
CA THR A 276 14.53 -19.56 -1.94
C THR A 276 13.73 -18.28 -2.19
N CYS A 277 12.49 -18.23 -1.71
CA CYS A 277 11.70 -17.01 -1.64
C CYS A 277 11.19 -16.82 -0.21
N LYS A 278 10.97 -15.56 0.19
CA LYS A 278 10.57 -15.22 1.56
C LYS A 278 9.22 -14.53 1.54
N ILE A 279 8.30 -15.05 2.36
CA ILE A 279 6.94 -14.57 2.46
C ILE A 279 6.66 -14.23 3.92
N ILE A 280 6.03 -13.07 4.13
CA ILE A 280 5.47 -12.67 5.41
C ILE A 280 4.01 -13.14 5.43
N PHE A 281 3.63 -13.94 6.41
CA PHE A 281 2.24 -14.33 6.63
C PHE A 281 1.67 -13.59 7.83
N LYS A 282 0.54 -12.91 7.64
CA LYS A 282 -0.20 -12.17 8.68
C LYS A 282 -1.58 -12.78 8.89
N LYS A 283 -1.99 -12.88 10.16
CA LYS A 283 -3.34 -13.29 10.59
C LYS A 283 -3.85 -12.28 11.61
N GLY A 284 -5.15 -12.03 11.69
CA GLY A 284 -5.77 -11.04 12.57
C GLY A 284 -5.66 -9.59 12.10
N ASP A 285 -5.27 -9.35 10.85
CA ASP A 285 -5.26 -8.03 10.19
C ASP A 285 -5.99 -8.15 8.85
N ASP A 286 -6.79 -7.14 8.49
CA ASP A 286 -7.39 -7.07 7.15
C ASP A 286 -6.37 -6.53 6.14
N ILE A 287 -5.75 -7.45 5.38
CA ILE A 287 -4.69 -7.14 4.42
C ILE A 287 -5.22 -6.52 3.12
N ARG A 288 -6.55 -6.47 2.91
CA ARG A 288 -7.15 -5.92 1.67
C ARG A 288 -6.84 -4.44 1.50
N GLN A 289 -6.73 -3.69 2.60
CA GLN A 289 -6.35 -2.28 2.58
C GLN A 289 -4.90 -2.10 2.11
N ASP A 290 -3.94 -2.80 2.72
CA ASP A 290 -2.54 -2.81 2.28
C ASP A 290 -2.41 -3.25 0.82
N GLN A 291 -3.16 -4.28 0.43
CA GLN A 291 -3.17 -4.79 -0.94
C GLN A 291 -3.61 -3.73 -1.95
N LEU A 292 -4.69 -3.01 -1.67
CA LEU A 292 -5.16 -1.93 -2.53
C LEU A 292 -4.09 -0.82 -2.64
N VAL A 293 -3.51 -0.38 -1.53
CA VAL A 293 -2.52 0.70 -1.53
C VAL A 293 -1.29 0.30 -2.35
N VAL A 294 -0.79 -0.92 -2.16
CA VAL A 294 0.35 -1.44 -2.93
C VAL A 294 0.02 -1.58 -4.41
N GLN A 295 -1.19 -2.00 -4.76
CA GLN A 295 -1.65 -2.02 -6.15
C GLN A 295 -1.66 -0.61 -6.74
N MET A 296 -2.13 0.39 -5.99
CA MET A 296 -2.09 1.79 -6.43
C MET A 296 -0.66 2.32 -6.59
N VAL A 297 0.27 1.96 -5.69
CA VAL A 297 1.69 2.28 -5.83
C VAL A 297 2.25 1.66 -7.11
N SER A 298 1.90 0.40 -7.41
CA SER A 298 2.34 -0.31 -8.63
C SER A 298 1.81 0.37 -9.90
N LEU A 299 0.54 0.78 -9.89
CA LEU A 299 -0.06 1.53 -10.99
C LEU A 299 0.64 2.89 -11.19
N MET A 300 0.81 3.65 -10.11
CA MET A 300 1.47 4.96 -10.17
C MET A 300 2.91 4.84 -10.66
N ASP A 301 3.65 3.82 -10.23
CA ASP A 301 4.99 3.51 -10.75
C ASP A 301 4.98 3.22 -12.26
N ARG A 302 4.02 2.43 -12.74
CA ARG A 302 3.84 2.18 -14.19
C ARG A 302 3.55 3.47 -14.95
N LEU A 303 2.63 4.31 -14.46
CA LEU A 303 2.27 5.58 -15.08
C LEU A 303 3.46 6.54 -15.17
N LEU A 304 4.26 6.62 -14.11
CA LEU A 304 5.49 7.43 -14.08
C LEU A 304 6.51 6.91 -15.10
N LYS A 305 6.71 5.59 -15.17
CA LYS A 305 7.64 4.96 -16.13
C LYS A 305 7.22 5.11 -17.59
N LEU A 306 5.91 5.15 -17.88
CA LEU A 306 5.40 5.43 -19.23
C LEU A 306 5.77 6.84 -19.71
N GLU A 307 5.89 7.79 -18.77
CA GLU A 307 6.39 9.15 -19.02
C GLU A 307 7.91 9.26 -18.85
N ASN A 308 8.63 8.13 -18.84
CA ASN A 308 10.08 8.01 -18.68
C ASN A 308 10.65 8.48 -17.33
N LEU A 309 9.81 8.54 -16.29
CA LEU A 309 10.23 8.88 -14.93
C LEU A 309 10.29 7.63 -14.04
N ASP A 310 11.46 6.96 -14.02
CA ASP A 310 11.72 5.88 -13.07
C ASP A 310 12.21 6.47 -11.72
N LEU A 311 11.33 6.41 -10.71
CA LEU A 311 11.60 6.84 -9.34
C LEU A 311 12.14 5.72 -8.45
N HIS A 312 12.43 4.54 -9.00
CA HIS A 312 12.96 3.39 -8.24
C HIS A 312 12.07 2.99 -7.06
N LEU A 313 10.74 3.05 -7.26
CA LEU A 313 9.77 2.57 -6.27
C LEU A 313 9.93 1.07 -6.05
N THR A 314 9.55 0.57 -4.87
CA THR A 314 9.56 -0.86 -4.54
C THR A 314 8.14 -1.34 -4.20
N PRO A 315 7.26 -1.50 -5.20
CA PRO A 315 5.95 -2.10 -5.01
C PRO A 315 6.09 -3.61 -4.74
N TYR A 316 6.24 -3.98 -3.47
CA TYR A 316 6.31 -5.37 -3.03
C TYR A 316 4.95 -6.05 -3.18
N LYS A 317 4.90 -7.37 -3.39
CA LYS A 317 3.61 -8.05 -3.60
C LYS A 317 2.83 -8.24 -2.30
N VAL A 318 1.52 -8.03 -2.36
CA VAL A 318 0.57 -8.25 -1.24
C VAL A 318 -0.65 -8.98 -1.76
N LEU A 319 -1.12 -9.97 -1.00
CA LEU A 319 -2.29 -10.78 -1.33
C LEU A 319 -3.08 -11.08 -0.06
N ALA A 320 -4.31 -10.59 0.04
CA ALA A 320 -5.26 -11.08 1.03
C ALA A 320 -5.70 -12.50 0.65
N THR A 321 -5.65 -13.41 1.62
CA THR A 321 -6.09 -14.81 1.46
C THR A 321 -7.40 -15.10 2.21
N GLY A 322 -7.87 -14.13 3.01
CA GLY A 322 -9.15 -14.12 3.71
C GLY A 322 -9.48 -12.71 4.22
N GLN A 323 -10.52 -12.58 5.06
CA GLN A 323 -10.93 -11.27 5.60
C GLN A 323 -9.98 -10.70 6.66
N ASP A 324 -9.25 -11.55 7.37
CA ASP A 324 -8.31 -11.17 8.45
C ASP A 324 -6.94 -11.83 8.27
N GLU A 325 -6.58 -12.21 7.04
CA GLU A 325 -5.31 -12.88 6.75
C GLU A 325 -4.78 -12.59 5.36
N GLY A 326 -3.47 -12.66 5.21
CA GLY A 326 -2.81 -12.47 3.93
C GLY A 326 -1.31 -12.70 3.96
N MET A 327 -0.74 -12.60 2.76
CA MET A 327 0.67 -12.80 2.46
C MET A 327 1.27 -11.50 1.90
N LEU A 328 2.51 -11.22 2.30
CA LEU A 328 3.30 -10.10 1.79
C LEU A 328 4.68 -10.61 1.37
N GLU A 329 5.21 -10.03 0.31
CA GLU A 329 6.58 -10.29 -0.12
C GLU A 329 7.56 -9.72 0.91
N PHE A 330 8.57 -10.50 1.28
CA PHE A 330 9.63 -10.00 2.14
C PHE A 330 10.74 -9.35 1.31
N ILE A 331 10.86 -8.03 1.43
CA ILE A 331 11.98 -7.27 0.86
C ILE A 331 13.09 -7.11 1.91
N PRO A 332 14.33 -7.60 1.65
CA PRO A 332 15.47 -7.38 2.56
C PRO A 332 15.73 -5.89 2.78
N SER A 333 15.46 -5.43 4.00
CA SER A 333 15.47 -4.01 4.35
C SER A 333 15.54 -3.83 5.87
N ARG A 334 15.73 -2.57 6.30
CA ARG A 334 15.72 -2.17 7.71
C ARG A 334 14.89 -0.90 7.89
N SER A 335 14.22 -0.76 9.03
CA SER A 335 13.50 0.48 9.34
C SER A 335 14.47 1.63 9.58
N LEU A 336 14.06 2.85 9.24
CA LEU A 336 14.84 4.04 9.54
C LEU A 336 15.08 4.18 11.04
N ALA A 337 14.10 3.82 11.89
CA ALA A 337 14.27 3.81 13.34
C ALA A 337 15.44 2.93 13.79
N LEU A 338 15.53 1.70 13.26
CA LEU A 338 16.63 0.78 13.57
C LEU A 338 17.96 1.31 13.04
N ILE A 339 17.98 1.81 11.80
CA ILE A 339 19.18 2.38 11.17
C ILE A 339 19.74 3.54 12.00
N LEU A 340 18.89 4.49 12.40
CA LEU A 340 19.31 5.64 13.18
C LEU A 340 19.82 5.23 14.57
N SER A 341 19.22 4.21 15.19
CA SER A 341 19.69 3.69 16.48
C SER A 341 21.06 3.01 16.40
N GLU A 342 21.34 2.26 15.33
CA GLU A 342 22.57 1.46 15.21
C GLU A 342 23.70 2.21 14.48
N HIS A 343 23.38 3.14 13.57
CA HIS A 343 24.31 3.81 12.66
C HIS A 343 24.32 5.34 12.78
N ARG A 344 23.46 5.92 13.63
CA ARG A 344 23.27 7.38 13.83
C ARG A 344 22.68 8.15 12.65
N SER A 345 23.01 7.80 11.41
CA SER A 345 22.49 8.46 10.21
C SER A 345 22.23 7.46 9.07
N ILE A 346 21.37 7.86 8.12
CA ILE A 346 21.09 7.11 6.89
C ILE A 346 22.35 6.99 6.03
N ILE A 347 23.10 8.08 5.87
CA ILE A 347 24.34 8.08 5.09
C ILE A 347 25.37 7.11 5.68
N SER A 348 25.58 7.14 7.00
CA SER A 348 26.52 6.21 7.67
C SER A 348 26.13 4.74 7.55
N TYR A 349 24.84 4.45 7.33
CA TYR A 349 24.38 3.12 6.99
C TYR A 349 24.74 2.75 5.54
N LEU A 350 24.42 3.63 4.59
CA LEU A 350 24.67 3.39 3.16
C LEU A 350 26.16 3.30 2.83
N GLN A 351 27.02 4.06 3.51
CA GLN A 351 28.49 3.96 3.41
C GLN A 351 29.03 2.55 3.66
N LYS A 352 28.34 1.72 4.46
CA LYS A 352 28.77 0.32 4.71
C LYS A 352 28.57 -0.59 3.50
N PHE A 353 27.63 -0.26 2.62
CA PHE A 353 27.25 -1.10 1.47
C PHE A 353 27.73 -0.52 0.14
N HIS A 354 27.80 0.81 0.04
CA HIS A 354 28.18 1.53 -1.17
C HIS A 354 29.23 2.63 -0.90
N PRO A 355 30.40 2.32 -0.30
CA PRO A 355 31.44 3.33 -0.04
C PRO A 355 32.05 3.84 -1.35
N ASP A 356 32.26 5.15 -1.43
CA ASP A 356 33.00 5.80 -2.53
C ASP A 356 33.60 7.12 -2.03
N ASP A 357 34.93 7.16 -1.91
CA ASP A 357 35.67 8.33 -1.40
C ASP A 357 35.52 9.57 -2.30
N HIS A 358 35.22 9.38 -3.59
CA HIS A 358 34.99 10.46 -4.55
C HIS A 358 33.49 10.74 -4.75
N GLY A 359 32.64 9.91 -4.15
CA GLY A 359 31.19 10.00 -4.24
C GLY A 359 30.60 11.00 -3.25
N PRO A 360 29.36 11.47 -3.49
CA PRO A 360 28.69 12.39 -2.59
C PRO A 360 28.50 11.76 -1.21
N PHE A 361 28.87 12.51 -0.17
CA PHE A 361 28.81 12.05 1.23
C PHE A 361 29.54 10.71 1.48
N GLY A 362 30.55 10.37 0.67
CA GLY A 362 31.29 9.11 0.79
C GLY A 362 30.52 7.87 0.31
N ILE A 363 29.44 8.04 -0.47
CA ILE A 363 28.67 6.95 -1.08
C ILE A 363 28.62 7.08 -2.60
N THR A 364 28.38 5.97 -3.29
CA THR A 364 28.23 5.99 -4.75
C THR A 364 27.07 6.91 -5.16
N ALA A 365 27.27 7.65 -6.25
CA ALA A 365 26.24 8.55 -6.78
C ALA A 365 24.93 7.83 -7.11
N THR A 366 25.01 6.59 -7.62
CA THR A 366 23.84 5.75 -7.91
C THR A 366 23.02 5.42 -6.67
N CYS A 367 23.67 5.07 -5.55
CA CYS A 367 22.97 4.76 -4.30
C CYS A 367 22.22 6.01 -3.76
N LEU A 368 22.87 7.17 -3.78
CA LEU A 368 22.24 8.43 -3.38
C LEU A 368 21.07 8.79 -4.30
N GLU A 369 21.24 8.59 -5.61
CA GLU A 369 20.21 8.83 -6.61
C GLU A 369 18.97 7.96 -6.39
N THR A 370 19.16 6.66 -6.16
CA THR A 370 18.08 5.72 -5.84
C THR A 370 17.34 6.15 -4.57
N PHE A 371 18.05 6.61 -3.54
CA PHE A 371 17.44 7.15 -2.33
C PHE A 371 16.60 8.41 -2.61
N ILE A 372 17.14 9.39 -3.33
CA ILE A 372 16.44 10.64 -3.66
C ILE A 372 15.17 10.37 -4.46
N LYS A 373 15.26 9.55 -5.49
CA LYS A 373 14.14 9.21 -6.38
C LYS A 373 13.05 8.44 -5.65
N SER A 374 13.40 7.40 -4.91
CA SER A 374 12.42 6.60 -4.16
C SER A 374 11.74 7.42 -3.06
N CYS A 375 12.50 8.28 -2.39
CA CYS A 375 11.97 9.26 -1.44
C CYS A 375 10.97 10.22 -2.10
N ALA A 376 11.27 10.75 -3.28
CA ALA A 376 10.36 11.64 -4.03
C ALA A 376 9.06 10.92 -4.40
N GLY A 377 9.17 9.73 -5.00
CA GLY A 377 8.00 8.96 -5.41
C GLY A 377 7.07 8.60 -4.25
N TYR A 378 7.59 8.07 -3.14
CA TYR A 378 6.76 7.77 -1.98
C TYR A 378 6.20 9.03 -1.30
N SER A 379 6.91 10.17 -1.31
CA SER A 379 6.38 11.43 -0.77
C SER A 379 5.15 11.90 -1.54
N VAL A 380 5.20 11.83 -2.87
CA VAL A 380 4.07 12.20 -3.73
C VAL A 380 2.91 11.21 -3.60
N ILE A 381 3.19 9.90 -3.67
CA ILE A 381 2.14 8.86 -3.59
C ILE A 381 1.43 8.90 -2.23
N THR A 382 2.18 9.04 -1.14
CA THR A 382 1.57 9.11 0.21
C THR A 382 0.74 10.37 0.41
N TYR A 383 1.13 11.49 -0.20
CA TYR A 383 0.31 12.70 -0.22
C TYR A 383 -1.00 12.48 -0.99
N ILE A 384 -0.92 11.98 -2.23
CA ILE A 384 -2.10 11.75 -3.09
C ILE A 384 -3.07 10.78 -2.40
N LEU A 385 -2.58 9.63 -1.92
CA LEU A 385 -3.40 8.62 -1.27
C LEU A 385 -3.80 8.98 0.17
N GLY A 386 -3.28 10.09 0.71
CA GLY A 386 -3.55 10.53 2.08
C GLY A 386 -3.15 9.50 3.13
N ILE A 387 -1.98 8.88 2.98
CA ILE A 387 -1.54 7.80 3.88
C ILE A 387 -1.12 8.39 5.23
N GLY A 388 -1.80 7.96 6.29
CA GLY A 388 -1.58 8.37 7.67
C GLY A 388 -0.52 7.55 8.41
N ASP A 389 -0.24 7.92 9.66
CA ASP A 389 0.63 7.18 10.59
C ASP A 389 2.03 6.84 10.03
N ARG A 390 2.61 7.76 9.26
CA ARG A 390 4.01 7.59 8.79
C ARG A 390 4.96 7.96 9.92
N HIS A 391 5.70 6.97 10.40
CA HIS A 391 6.76 7.09 11.40
C HIS A 391 7.98 6.26 10.99
N LEU A 392 9.12 6.46 11.66
CA LEU A 392 10.42 5.88 11.27
C LEU A 392 10.43 4.33 11.21
N ASP A 393 9.56 3.64 11.94
CA ASP A 393 9.40 2.18 11.82
C ASP A 393 8.67 1.72 10.55
N ASN A 394 7.80 2.56 9.96
CA ASN A 394 7.04 2.27 8.73
C ASN A 394 7.83 2.63 7.45
N LEU A 395 8.98 3.28 7.61
CA LEU A 395 9.87 3.67 6.52
C LEU A 395 11.03 2.68 6.48
N LEU A 396 11.09 1.85 5.44
CA LEU A 396 12.13 0.84 5.28
C LEU A 396 13.12 1.28 4.20
N LEU A 397 14.41 1.04 4.47
CA LEU A 397 15.51 1.32 3.56
C LEU A 397 16.20 0.01 3.17
N ARG A 398 16.38 -0.18 1.86
CA ARG A 398 17.18 -1.25 1.27
C ARG A 398 18.65 -0.87 1.27
N ASN A 399 19.52 -1.87 1.15
CA ASN A 399 20.96 -1.64 1.18
C ASN A 399 21.46 -0.82 -0.02
N ASP A 400 20.74 -0.85 -1.15
CA ASP A 400 21.02 -0.11 -2.37
C ASP A 400 20.46 1.32 -2.40
N GLY A 401 19.93 1.80 -1.27
CA GLY A 401 19.38 3.15 -1.14
C GLY A 401 17.88 3.25 -1.42
N GLY A 402 17.22 2.21 -1.93
CA GLY A 402 15.78 2.24 -2.17
C GLY A 402 14.97 2.38 -0.89
N LEU A 403 14.24 3.48 -0.74
CA LEU A 403 13.29 3.72 0.36
C LEU A 403 11.89 3.23 -0.05
N PHE A 404 11.17 2.58 0.86
CA PHE A 404 9.78 2.23 0.65
C PHE A 404 8.99 2.19 1.96
N HIS A 405 7.67 2.34 1.84
CA HIS A 405 6.77 2.43 2.98
C HIS A 405 6.05 1.10 3.19
N VAL A 406 5.83 0.72 4.45
CA VAL A 406 5.05 -0.46 4.84
C VAL A 406 3.95 -0.09 5.82
N ASP A 407 3.00 -1.01 6.03
CA ASP A 407 1.88 -0.88 6.95
C ASP A 407 0.95 0.28 6.57
N PHE A 408 -0.15 0.00 5.88
CA PHE A 408 -1.06 1.03 5.37
C PHE A 408 -2.38 1.12 6.14
N GLY A 409 -2.35 0.93 7.45
CA GLY A 409 -3.56 0.92 8.31
C GLY A 409 -4.39 2.21 8.35
N PHE A 410 -3.89 3.33 7.80
CA PHE A 410 -4.63 4.59 7.69
C PHE A 410 -4.45 5.19 6.29
N ILE A 411 -5.57 5.37 5.57
CA ILE A 411 -5.58 5.97 4.22
C ILE A 411 -6.61 7.10 4.09
N LEU A 412 -6.59 7.80 2.95
CA LEU A 412 -7.58 8.83 2.60
C LEU A 412 -7.69 9.95 3.66
N GLY A 413 -6.56 10.37 4.22
CA GLY A 413 -6.45 11.49 5.16
C GLY A 413 -6.70 11.14 6.62
N ARG A 414 -7.08 9.89 6.93
CA ARG A 414 -7.13 9.41 8.32
C ARG A 414 -5.73 9.38 8.91
N ASP A 415 -5.59 9.83 10.14
CA ASP A 415 -4.33 9.77 10.89
C ASP A 415 -4.66 9.67 12.39
N PRO A 416 -3.94 8.85 13.17
CA PRO A 416 -4.09 8.83 14.62
C PRO A 416 -3.63 10.14 15.29
N LYS A 417 -2.80 10.94 14.60
CA LYS A 417 -2.30 12.22 15.11
C LYS A 417 -3.29 13.34 14.74
N PRO A 418 -3.58 14.29 15.67
CA PRO A 418 -4.58 15.34 15.44
C PRO A 418 -4.16 16.38 14.39
N PHE A 419 -2.85 16.59 14.20
CA PHE A 419 -2.31 17.57 13.25
C PHE A 419 -1.17 16.93 12.45
N PRO A 420 -1.49 16.05 11.48
CA PRO A 420 -0.47 15.47 10.64
C PRO A 420 0.15 16.54 9.73
N PRO A 421 1.47 16.47 9.45
CA PRO A 421 2.05 17.31 8.43
C PRO A 421 1.42 16.99 7.07
N PRO A 422 1.30 17.98 6.17
CA PRO A 422 0.57 17.82 4.93
C PRO A 422 1.27 16.83 3.98
N MET A 423 2.61 16.81 3.96
CA MET A 423 3.41 15.77 3.31
C MET A 423 4.23 14.99 4.34
N LYS A 424 4.33 13.67 4.15
CA LYS A 424 5.02 12.76 5.07
C LYS A 424 6.52 12.69 4.76
N LEU A 425 7.26 13.71 5.16
CA LEU A 425 8.73 13.79 5.05
C LEU A 425 9.32 13.96 6.45
N CYS A 426 10.35 13.18 6.79
CA CYS A 426 11.03 13.30 8.08
C CYS A 426 12.37 14.03 7.95
N LYS A 427 12.85 14.59 9.07
CA LYS A 427 14.08 15.39 9.11
C LYS A 427 15.29 14.60 8.64
N GLU A 428 15.39 13.34 9.06
CA GLU A 428 16.52 12.47 8.76
C GLU A 428 16.64 12.16 7.26
N MET A 429 15.51 12.14 6.52
CA MET A 429 15.50 12.02 5.07
C MET A 429 16.09 13.27 4.40
N VAL A 430 15.74 14.46 4.89
CA VAL A 430 16.27 15.74 4.38
C VAL A 430 17.77 15.87 4.70
N GLU A 431 18.18 15.50 5.91
CA GLU A 431 19.59 15.47 6.31
C GLU A 431 20.41 14.49 5.47
N ALA A 432 19.86 13.32 5.12
CA ALA A 432 20.49 12.37 4.23
C ALA A 432 20.73 12.93 2.81
N MET A 433 19.95 13.93 2.40
CA MET A 433 20.18 14.66 1.15
C MET A 433 21.18 15.82 1.32
N GLY A 434 21.74 16.04 2.51
CA GLY A 434 22.64 17.15 2.79
C GLY A 434 21.94 18.44 3.23
N GLY A 435 20.67 18.37 3.64
CA GLY A 435 19.91 19.52 4.15
C GLY A 435 19.12 20.28 3.08
N ALA A 436 18.34 21.26 3.52
CA ALA A 436 17.39 22.00 2.68
C ALA A 436 18.05 22.88 1.59
N GLU A 437 19.30 23.29 1.80
CA GLU A 437 20.08 24.11 0.85
C GLU A 437 20.89 23.26 -0.15
N SER A 438 20.79 21.93 -0.07
CA SER A 438 21.61 21.06 -0.92
C SER A 438 21.07 20.96 -2.35
N GLN A 439 21.98 20.74 -3.30
CA GLN A 439 21.60 20.42 -4.68
C GLN A 439 20.77 19.13 -4.79
N TYR A 440 21.02 18.16 -3.90
CA TYR A 440 20.31 16.88 -3.89
C TYR A 440 18.86 17.03 -3.41
N TYR A 441 18.64 17.89 -2.41
CA TYR A 441 17.30 18.23 -1.96
C TYR A 441 16.54 19.04 -3.02
N THR A 442 17.24 19.90 -3.77
CA THR A 442 16.65 20.57 -4.94
C THR A 442 16.22 19.58 -6.01
N ARG A 443 17.02 18.54 -6.29
CA ARG A 443 16.65 17.45 -7.22
C ARG A 443 15.46 16.64 -6.70
N PHE A 444 15.42 16.33 -5.41
CA PHE A 444 14.25 15.72 -4.75
C PHE A 444 12.97 16.53 -5.02
N LYS A 445 13.00 17.86 -4.78
CA LYS A 445 11.86 18.75 -5.06
C LYS A 445 11.43 18.70 -6.52
N SER A 446 12.40 18.68 -7.45
CA SER A 446 12.12 18.57 -8.88
C SER A 446 11.38 17.26 -9.22
N TYR A 447 11.88 16.12 -8.74
CA TYR A 447 11.23 14.82 -8.96
C TYR A 447 9.83 14.77 -8.36
N CYS A 448 9.63 15.35 -7.16
CA CYS A 448 8.31 15.47 -6.56
C CYS A 448 7.31 16.23 -7.44
N CYS A 449 7.72 17.38 -7.97
CA CYS A 449 6.84 18.21 -8.80
C CYS A 449 6.51 17.53 -10.14
N GLU A 450 7.52 16.95 -10.79
CA GLU A 450 7.37 16.23 -12.05
C GLU A 450 6.43 15.01 -11.88
N ALA A 451 6.69 14.20 -10.86
CA ALA A 451 5.86 13.04 -10.54
C ALA A 451 4.41 13.45 -10.21
N TYR A 452 4.22 14.52 -9.44
CA TYR A 452 2.89 15.03 -9.11
C TYR A 452 2.11 15.45 -10.37
N ASN A 453 2.74 16.16 -11.30
CA ASN A 453 2.11 16.56 -12.55
C ASN A 453 1.78 15.38 -13.47
N ILE A 454 2.67 14.39 -13.58
CA ILE A 454 2.39 13.16 -14.32
C ILE A 454 1.16 12.45 -13.73
N LEU A 455 1.13 12.23 -12.42
CA LEU A 455 0.02 11.54 -11.77
C LEU A 455 -1.30 12.34 -11.82
N ARG A 456 -1.25 13.67 -11.83
CA ARG A 456 -2.42 14.54 -12.04
C ARG A 456 -3.07 14.32 -13.40
N LYS A 457 -2.29 14.12 -14.47
CA LYS A 457 -2.79 13.84 -15.82
C LYS A 457 -3.56 12.51 -15.88
N SER A 458 -3.19 11.55 -15.03
CA SER A 458 -3.85 10.23 -14.90
C SER A 458 -4.85 10.16 -13.73
N SER A 459 -5.26 11.30 -13.16
CA SER A 459 -6.16 11.34 -12.00
C SER A 459 -7.49 10.62 -12.22
N ASN A 460 -8.09 10.72 -13.41
CA ASN A 460 -9.36 10.04 -13.74
C ASN A 460 -9.27 8.53 -13.54
N LEU A 461 -8.19 7.90 -14.03
CA LEU A 461 -7.97 6.46 -13.88
C LEU A 461 -7.89 6.08 -12.39
N ILE A 462 -7.06 6.81 -11.64
CA ILE A 462 -6.87 6.57 -10.20
C ILE A 462 -8.20 6.73 -9.46
N LEU A 463 -8.96 7.79 -9.73
CA LEU A 463 -10.26 8.06 -9.12
C LEU A 463 -11.29 6.98 -9.47
N ASN A 464 -11.36 6.54 -10.73
CA ASN A 464 -12.27 5.48 -11.17
C ASN A 464 -11.96 4.15 -10.50
N LEU A 465 -10.68 3.79 -10.34
CA LEU A 465 -10.29 2.57 -9.63
C LEU A 465 -10.71 2.61 -8.17
N PHE A 466 -10.50 3.73 -7.49
CA PHE A 466 -11.02 3.88 -6.14
C PHE A 466 -12.55 3.83 -6.15
N TYR A 467 -13.24 4.48 -7.10
CA TYR A 467 -14.70 4.48 -7.19
C TYR A 467 -15.27 3.06 -7.20
N LEU A 468 -14.68 2.15 -7.99
CA LEU A 468 -15.05 0.73 -8.03
C LEU A 468 -14.86 -0.01 -6.70
N MET A 469 -13.99 0.47 -5.80
CA MET A 469 -13.79 -0.10 -4.47
C MET A 469 -14.84 0.34 -3.43
N ALA A 470 -15.80 1.21 -3.77
CA ALA A 470 -16.78 1.73 -2.81
C ALA A 470 -17.59 0.63 -2.09
N GLY A 471 -17.88 -0.49 -2.77
CA GLY A 471 -18.63 -1.62 -2.22
C GLY A 471 -17.81 -2.71 -1.52
N SER A 472 -16.49 -2.51 -1.34
CA SER A 472 -15.56 -3.57 -0.91
C SER A 472 -15.57 -3.88 0.61
N ASN A 473 -16.37 -3.16 1.40
CA ASN A 473 -16.39 -3.24 2.86
C ASN A 473 -15.03 -3.04 3.54
N ILE A 474 -14.07 -2.38 2.87
CA ILE A 474 -12.78 -2.00 3.46
C ILE A 474 -13.00 -0.78 4.38
N PRO A 475 -12.58 -0.81 5.66
CA PRO A 475 -12.99 0.15 6.69
C PRO A 475 -12.78 1.63 6.34
N ASP A 476 -11.61 2.00 5.82
CA ASP A 476 -11.31 3.40 5.49
C ASP A 476 -12.00 3.86 4.20
N ILE A 477 -12.22 2.94 3.24
CA ILE A 477 -12.85 3.25 1.94
C ILE A 477 -14.36 3.43 2.08
N ALA A 478 -15.01 2.61 2.91
CA ALA A 478 -16.45 2.66 3.13
C ALA A 478 -16.90 3.99 3.77
N SER A 479 -15.96 4.76 4.33
CA SER A 479 -16.25 5.99 5.07
C SER A 479 -16.22 7.28 4.25
N ASP A 480 -15.69 7.25 3.03
CA ASP A 480 -15.70 8.38 2.09
C ASP A 480 -16.39 7.95 0.78
N PRO A 481 -17.74 7.96 0.73
CA PRO A 481 -18.51 7.41 -0.39
C PRO A 481 -18.27 8.16 -1.71
N GLU A 482 -18.07 9.48 -1.63
CA GLU A 482 -17.85 10.36 -2.78
C GLU A 482 -16.37 10.51 -3.15
N LYS A 483 -15.46 10.02 -2.30
CA LYS A 483 -14.00 10.08 -2.49
C LYS A 483 -13.49 11.51 -2.69
N GLY A 484 -14.17 12.47 -2.07
CA GLY A 484 -13.87 13.89 -2.22
C GLY A 484 -12.45 14.21 -1.82
N ILE A 485 -11.94 13.53 -0.77
CA ILE A 485 -10.59 13.74 -0.24
C ILE A 485 -9.54 13.45 -1.30
N LEU A 486 -9.64 12.31 -1.99
CA LEU A 486 -8.66 11.93 -3.01
C LEU A 486 -8.67 12.90 -4.20
N LYS A 487 -9.87 13.33 -4.62
CA LYS A 487 -10.03 14.29 -5.72
C LYS A 487 -9.40 15.65 -5.38
N GLU A 488 -9.58 16.12 -4.15
CA GLU A 488 -8.99 17.38 -3.66
C GLU A 488 -7.46 17.33 -3.66
N LYS A 489 -6.85 16.18 -3.34
CA LYS A 489 -5.38 16.03 -3.34
C LYS A 489 -4.76 16.26 -4.72
N PHE A 490 -5.47 16.00 -5.81
CA PHE A 490 -4.97 16.24 -7.16
C PHE A 490 -4.97 17.72 -7.57
N ARG A 491 -5.75 18.60 -6.91
CA ARG A 491 -5.83 20.03 -7.24
C ARG A 491 -6.01 20.32 -8.73
N LEU A 492 -6.98 19.65 -9.36
CA LEU A 492 -7.28 19.74 -10.80
C LEU A 492 -7.74 21.15 -11.24
N ASP A 493 -7.94 22.05 -10.29
CA ASP A 493 -8.20 23.48 -10.49
C ASP A 493 -6.96 24.28 -10.91
N LEU A 494 -5.76 23.75 -10.66
CA LEU A 494 -4.48 24.40 -11.01
C LEU A 494 -3.97 23.94 -12.38
N ASP A 495 -3.21 24.79 -13.08
CA ASP A 495 -2.42 24.38 -14.25
C ASP A 495 -1.08 23.74 -13.84
N ASP A 496 -0.27 23.32 -14.82
CA ASP A 496 1.00 22.60 -14.60
C ASP A 496 2.05 23.48 -13.90
N GLU A 497 2.07 24.79 -14.13
CA GLU A 497 2.99 25.74 -13.48
C GLU A 497 2.55 26.06 -12.04
N ALA A 498 1.27 26.37 -11.84
CA ALA A 498 0.75 26.66 -10.51
C ALA A 498 0.81 25.45 -9.57
N SER A 499 0.66 24.22 -10.11
CA SER A 499 0.81 22.99 -9.33
C SER A 499 2.25 22.79 -8.85
N ILE A 500 3.27 23.20 -9.61
CA ILE A 500 4.68 23.13 -9.20
C ILE A 500 4.89 24.05 -7.99
N HIS A 501 4.42 25.30 -8.07
CA HIS A 501 4.51 26.24 -6.95
C HIS A 501 3.78 25.71 -5.70
N PHE A 502 2.54 25.26 -5.88
CA PHE A 502 1.76 24.65 -4.80
C PHE A 502 2.49 23.47 -4.14
N PHE A 503 3.06 22.56 -4.93
CA PHE A 503 3.72 21.38 -4.38
C PHE A 503 5.06 21.72 -3.72
N GLN A 504 5.79 22.71 -4.24
CA GLN A 504 6.99 23.23 -3.58
C GLN A 504 6.66 23.85 -2.21
N ASP A 505 5.60 24.65 -2.14
CA ASP A 505 5.15 25.26 -0.89
C ASP A 505 4.74 24.18 0.12
N LEU A 506 4.00 23.15 -0.32
CA LEU A 506 3.64 21.99 0.49
C LEU A 506 4.86 21.28 1.10
N ILE A 507 5.92 21.10 0.30
CA ILE A 507 7.19 20.51 0.75
C ILE A 507 7.84 21.42 1.80
N ASN A 508 7.93 22.72 1.52
CA ASN A 508 8.57 23.69 2.39
C ASN A 508 7.82 23.84 3.72
N GLU A 509 6.49 23.85 3.71
CA GLU A 509 5.65 23.84 4.91
C GLU A 509 5.86 22.57 5.72
N SER A 510 5.92 21.42 5.07
CA SER A 510 6.18 20.14 5.75
C SER A 510 7.53 20.15 6.44
N VAL A 511 8.58 20.63 5.78
CA VAL A 511 9.92 20.74 6.36
C VAL A 511 9.98 21.81 7.46
N SER A 512 9.35 22.96 7.22
CA SER A 512 9.26 24.05 8.19
C SER A 512 8.39 23.71 9.39
N ALA A 513 7.51 22.71 9.33
CA ALA A 513 6.79 22.20 10.49
C ALA A 513 7.65 21.24 11.34
N LEU A 514 8.63 20.56 10.74
CA LEU A 514 9.54 19.65 11.45
C LEU A 514 10.49 20.41 12.40
N PHE A 515 10.98 21.58 11.99
CA PHE A 515 12.00 22.31 12.74
C PHE A 515 11.47 23.03 14.01
N PRO A 516 10.30 23.70 14.02
CA PRO A 516 9.70 24.31 15.20
C PRO A 516 9.17 23.29 16.19
N GLN A 517 8.73 22.10 15.79
CA GLN A 517 8.31 21.07 16.76
C GLN A 517 9.46 20.62 17.66
N MET A 518 10.70 20.61 17.15
CA MET A 518 11.89 20.44 17.99
C MET A 518 12.09 21.64 18.93
N VAL A 519 12.00 22.86 18.41
CA VAL A 519 12.15 24.10 19.21
C VAL A 519 11.08 24.21 20.28
N GLU A 520 9.85 23.81 20.01
CA GLU A 520 8.71 23.87 20.93
C GLU A 520 8.75 22.74 21.96
N THR A 521 9.29 21.58 21.59
CA THR A 521 9.63 20.50 22.54
C THR A 521 10.78 20.93 23.46
N ILE A 522 11.80 21.60 22.91
CA ILE A 522 12.91 22.20 23.65
C ILE A 522 12.44 23.40 24.50
N HIS A 523 11.48 24.19 24.03
CA HIS A 523 10.91 25.33 24.74
C HIS A 523 9.99 24.87 25.87
N ARG A 524 9.19 23.80 25.68
CA ARG A 524 8.49 23.09 26.77
C ARG A 524 9.47 22.53 27.80
N TRP A 525 10.60 21.98 27.35
CA TRP A 525 11.71 21.59 28.22
C TRP A 525 12.26 22.80 29.00
N ALA A 526 12.60 23.90 28.33
CA ALA A 526 13.11 25.11 28.95
C ALA A 526 12.11 25.73 29.94
N GLN A 527 10.80 25.64 29.66
CA GLN A 527 9.72 26.01 30.57
C GLN A 527 9.63 25.07 31.78
N TYR A 528 9.79 23.75 31.60
CA TYR A 528 9.83 22.76 32.68
C TYR A 528 11.03 22.97 33.63
N TRP A 529 12.12 23.53 33.11
CA TRP A 529 13.34 23.88 33.87
C TRP A 529 13.40 25.36 34.30
N ARG A 530 12.33 26.14 34.11
CA ARG A 530 12.26 27.50 34.69
C ARG A 530 12.41 27.41 36.22
N PRO A 531 13.19 28.32 36.84
CA PRO A 531 13.36 28.32 38.29
C PRO A 531 12.01 28.61 38.95
N ILE A 532 11.48 27.62 39.68
CA ILE A 532 10.39 27.85 40.62
C ILE A 532 10.95 28.73 41.73
N SER A 533 10.28 29.85 42.00
CA SER A 533 10.57 30.73 43.12
C SER A 533 10.58 29.93 44.44
N SER A 534 11.76 29.79 45.02
CA SER A 534 12.16 29.64 46.44
C SER A 534 11.28 28.97 47.51
N THR A 535 10.20 28.24 47.23
CA THR A 535 9.37 27.65 48.32
C THR A 535 8.97 26.17 48.21
N GLU A 536 9.46 25.39 47.25
CA GLU A 536 9.14 23.95 47.20
C GLU A 536 10.38 23.06 46.99
N ASN A 537 10.96 22.59 48.10
CA ASN A 537 12.11 21.68 48.12
C ASN A 537 11.80 20.24 47.65
N LEU A 538 10.56 19.90 47.31
CA LEU A 538 10.17 18.54 46.93
C LEU A 538 10.41 18.21 45.44
N CYS A 539 10.59 19.20 44.56
CA CYS A 539 10.65 19.00 43.10
C CYS A 539 12.06 18.67 42.55
N MET A 540 13.12 18.87 43.34
CA MET A 540 14.50 18.82 42.81
C MET A 540 15.04 17.38 42.64
N LEU A 541 14.60 16.44 43.48
CA LEU A 541 15.04 15.03 43.46
C LEU A 541 14.46 14.24 42.26
N ASP A 542 13.24 14.54 41.82
CA ASP A 542 12.64 13.90 40.63
C ASP A 542 13.26 14.44 39.33
N LYS A 543 13.61 15.73 39.29
CA LYS A 543 14.38 16.33 38.19
C LYS A 543 15.80 15.73 38.06
N LEU A 544 16.41 15.31 39.17
CA LEU A 544 17.74 14.69 39.22
C LEU A 544 17.77 13.20 38.82
N LYS A 545 16.66 12.45 38.98
CA LYS A 545 16.58 11.06 38.47
C LYS A 545 16.54 11.00 36.94
N PHE A 546 15.96 12.02 36.30
CA PHE A 546 15.83 12.09 34.84
C PHE A 546 17.15 12.41 34.12
N SER A 547 18.10 13.09 34.77
CA SER A 547 19.39 13.44 34.14
C SER A 547 20.33 12.23 33.96
N HIS A 548 20.15 11.18 34.76
CA HIS A 548 20.97 9.96 34.74
C HIS A 548 20.78 9.13 33.46
N VAL A 549 19.69 9.38 32.72
CA VAL A 549 19.32 8.66 31.49
C VAL A 549 19.96 9.27 30.24
N LEU A 550 20.32 10.55 30.26
CA LEU A 550 20.72 11.32 29.06
C LEU A 550 22.20 11.71 29.01
N PHE A 551 22.92 11.73 30.14
CA PHE A 551 24.36 12.06 30.18
C PHE A 551 25.14 11.05 31.03
N PRO A 552 25.60 9.93 30.43
CA PRO A 552 26.34 8.89 31.14
C PRO A 552 27.70 9.34 31.72
N GLU A 553 28.25 10.47 31.26
CA GLU A 553 29.50 11.05 31.79
C GLU A 553 29.33 11.79 33.14
N SER A 554 28.10 11.92 33.65
CA SER A 554 27.83 12.58 34.94
C SER A 554 28.19 11.75 36.18
N ASP A 555 28.59 10.49 35.98
CA ASP A 555 28.92 9.52 37.04
C ASP A 555 30.11 9.93 37.92
N ALA A 556 31.10 10.65 37.37
CA ALA A 556 32.25 11.14 38.13
C ALA A 556 31.84 12.24 39.13
N VAL A 557 30.87 13.08 38.75
CA VAL A 557 30.33 14.16 39.59
C VAL A 557 29.39 13.60 40.66
N PHE A 558 28.60 12.57 40.31
CA PHE A 558 27.73 11.87 41.24
C PHE A 558 28.51 11.13 42.35
N ARG A 559 29.68 10.55 42.05
CA ARG A 559 30.56 9.94 43.07
C ARG A 559 31.12 10.98 44.04
N LEU A 560 31.58 12.12 43.55
CA LEU A 560 32.09 13.24 44.35
C LEU A 560 31.03 13.82 45.31
N LEU A 561 29.75 13.84 44.91
CA LEU A 561 28.65 14.33 45.74
C LEU A 561 28.24 13.36 46.86
N ARG A 562 28.52 12.06 46.70
CA ARG A 562 28.17 11.03 47.70
C ARG A 562 29.11 11.03 48.91
N GLU A 563 30.33 11.55 48.74
CA GLU A 563 31.37 11.54 49.77
C GLU A 563 31.36 12.78 50.70
N ARG A 564 30.55 13.81 50.43
CA ARG A 564 30.44 15.01 51.30
C ARG A 564 28.99 15.46 51.51
N PRO A 565 28.32 15.03 52.60
CA PRO A 565 26.89 15.24 52.81
C PRO A 565 26.49 16.67 53.24
N GLY A 566 27.43 17.62 53.36
CA GLY A 566 27.19 18.96 53.93
C GLY A 566 26.85 20.10 52.96
N CYS A 567 26.94 19.91 51.63
CA CYS A 567 26.76 21.00 50.65
C CYS A 567 25.90 20.63 49.42
N SER A 568 24.84 19.84 49.60
CA SER A 568 24.04 19.31 48.48
C SER A 568 23.32 20.38 47.65
N CYS A 569 22.79 21.45 48.27
CA CYS A 569 21.98 22.45 47.55
C CYS A 569 22.81 23.39 46.67
N VAL A 570 23.99 23.83 47.15
CA VAL A 570 24.84 24.78 46.41
C VAL A 570 25.49 24.10 45.20
N TYR A 571 25.91 22.85 45.35
CA TYR A 571 26.46 22.07 44.25
C TYR A 571 25.38 21.68 43.22
N ALA A 572 24.15 21.36 43.64
CA ALA A 572 23.05 21.09 42.72
C ALA A 572 22.69 22.32 41.87
N LEU A 573 22.71 23.52 42.47
CA LEU A 573 22.52 24.81 41.78
C LEU A 573 23.67 25.13 40.80
N LEU A 574 24.91 24.82 41.18
CA LEU A 574 26.08 24.98 40.31
C LEU A 574 26.05 24.02 39.12
N ILE A 575 25.64 22.77 39.34
CA ILE A 575 25.49 21.75 38.29
C ILE A 575 24.32 22.10 37.36
N SER A 576 23.18 22.56 37.88
CA SER A 576 22.08 23.01 37.03
C SER A 576 22.48 24.21 36.19
N ARG A 577 23.23 25.17 36.76
CA ARG A 577 23.79 26.30 36.01
C ARG A 577 24.81 25.87 34.97
N LEU A 578 25.67 24.91 35.26
CA LEU A 578 26.64 24.35 34.31
C LEU A 578 25.96 23.61 33.16
N ILE A 579 24.91 22.83 33.43
CA ILE A 579 24.11 22.15 32.40
C ILE A 579 23.39 23.17 31.52
N VAL A 580 22.78 24.20 32.12
CA VAL A 580 22.14 25.29 31.38
C VAL A 580 23.16 26.09 30.56
N LEU A 581 24.35 26.38 31.10
CA LEU A 581 25.41 27.04 30.34
C LEU A 581 25.88 26.17 29.18
N LYS A 582 26.07 24.86 29.38
CA LYS A 582 26.53 23.94 28.34
C LYS A 582 25.47 23.76 27.25
N ALA A 583 24.20 23.71 27.62
CA ALA A 583 23.06 23.72 26.69
C ALA A 583 22.94 25.05 25.93
N ALA A 584 23.15 26.19 26.60
CA ALA A 584 23.17 27.51 25.97
C ALA A 584 24.37 27.69 25.03
N THR A 585 25.52 27.10 25.37
CA THR A 585 26.72 27.11 24.52
C THR A 585 26.51 26.23 23.29
N LEU A 586 25.87 25.06 23.45
CA LEU A 586 25.42 24.20 22.35
C LEU A 586 24.43 24.92 21.42
N LEU A 587 23.45 25.62 21.98
CA LEU A 587 22.50 26.46 21.24
C LEU A 587 23.20 27.62 20.51
N ALA A 588 24.20 28.26 21.13
CA ALA A 588 24.97 29.32 20.50
C ALA A 588 25.86 28.79 19.35
N THR A 589 26.44 27.60 19.48
CA THR A 589 27.18 26.94 18.39
C THR A 589 26.28 26.44 17.25
N MET A 590 24.99 26.19 17.51
CA MET A 590 23.98 25.84 16.51
C MET A 590 23.35 27.06 15.81
N TYR A 591 23.57 28.28 16.32
CA TYR A 591 23.10 29.53 15.72
C TYR A 591 24.19 30.27 14.93
N ILE A 592 25.45 29.83 15.05
CA ILE A 592 26.63 30.43 14.42
C ILE A 592 27.22 29.53 13.31
N ASN A 593 26.71 28.31 13.13
CA ASN A 593 26.92 27.45 11.95
C ASN A 593 25.56 26.95 11.47
#